data_AF-A0A2N3DIB0-F1
#
_entry.id   AF-A0A2N3DIB0-F1
#
_cell.length_a   1.000
_cell.length_b   1.000
_cell.length_c   1.000
_cell.angle_alpha   90.00
_cell.angle_beta   90.00
_cell.angle_gamma   90.00
#
_symmetry.space_group_name_H-M   'P 1'
#
loop_
_entity.id
_entity.type
_entity.pdbx_description
1 polymer ?
#
loop_
_entity_poly.entity_id
_entity_poly.type
_entity_poly.pdbx_seq_one_letter_code
_entity_poly.pdbx_strand_id
1 'polypeptide(L)'
;MNGSGEAKGKPAVVEAWSRLRSLEPRTLGQLFAADPARPAALTRHISWPIAPGSAAETGMRIDFSKTHLDDAALTAFEGLAEACGFVSAREALFDGGIVNVT
;
A
#
# COMPACT_ATOMS: atom_id res chain seq x y z
N MET A 1 -12.49 28.66 -5.89
CA MET A 1 -11.66 28.73 -4.67
C MET A 1 -11.60 27.32 -4.11
N ASN A 2 -10.45 26.64 -4.15
CA ASN A 2 -10.17 25.42 -3.38
C ASN A 2 -8.64 25.21 -3.40
N GLY A 3 -7.94 26.00 -2.58
CA GLY A 3 -6.48 25.99 -2.44
C GLY A 3 -5.99 25.51 -1.07
N SER A 4 -6.85 24.86 -0.27
CA SER A 4 -6.53 24.52 1.12
C SER A 4 -5.92 23.12 1.31
N GLY A 5 -5.83 22.30 0.27
CA GLY A 5 -5.27 20.93 0.34
C GLY A 5 -3.76 20.82 0.06
N GLU A 6 -3.21 21.63 -0.85
CA GLU A 6 -1.84 21.44 -1.35
C GLU A 6 -0.73 21.79 -0.35
N ALA A 7 -0.99 22.69 0.60
CA ALA A 7 0.05 23.21 1.49
C ALA A 7 0.32 22.32 2.71
N LYS A 8 -0.66 21.54 3.18
CA LYS A 8 -0.48 20.59 4.30
C LYS A 8 0.11 19.24 3.87
N GLY A 9 -0.15 18.82 2.63
CA GLY A 9 0.38 17.55 2.11
C GLY A 9 1.90 17.55 1.92
N LYS A 10 2.50 18.65 1.44
CA LYS A 10 3.94 18.69 1.14
C LYS A 10 4.85 18.45 2.36
N PRO A 11 4.65 19.10 3.52
CA PRO A 11 5.46 18.82 4.71
C PRO A 11 5.27 17.39 5.25
N ALA A 12 4.02 16.91 5.33
CA ALA A 12 3.72 15.56 5.82
C ALA A 12 4.32 14.47 4.91
N VAL A 13 4.29 14.66 3.59
CA VAL A 13 4.94 13.76 2.63
C VAL A 13 6.45 13.76 2.80
N VAL A 14 7.07 14.93 3.00
CA VAL A 14 8.51 15.04 3.25
C VAL A 14 8.90 14.31 4.54
N GLU A 15 8.11 14.45 5.61
CA GLU A 15 8.33 13.75 6.88
C GLU A 15 8.20 12.24 6.72
N ALA A 16 7.10 11.77 6.12
CA ALA A 16 6.86 10.34 5.88
C ALA A 16 7.96 9.72 4.99
N TRP A 17 8.39 10.44 3.96
CA TRP A 17 9.49 10.01 3.10
C TRP A 17 10.83 9.97 3.84
N SER A 18 11.12 10.99 4.66
CA SER A 18 12.32 11.03 5.50
C SER A 18 12.37 9.85 6.46
N ARG A 19 11.25 9.53 7.10
CA ARG A 19 11.11 8.34 7.96
C ARG A 19 11.43 7.06 7.18
N LEU A 20 10.82 6.87 6.02
CA LEU A 20 11.04 5.68 5.20
C LEU A 20 12.51 5.52 4.78
N ARG A 21 13.16 6.62 4.38
CA ARG A 21 14.59 6.64 4.01
C ARG A 21 15.54 6.36 5.17
N SER A 22 15.10 6.59 6.40
CA SER A 22 15.92 6.33 7.60
C SER A 22 15.88 4.88 8.08
N LEU A 23 15.00 4.04 7.52
CA LEU A 23 14.90 2.64 7.88
C LEU A 23 16.04 1.84 7.26
N GLU A 24 16.72 1.05 8.08
CA GLU A 24 17.71 0.07 7.63
C GLU A 24 17.03 -1.25 7.28
N PRO A 25 17.06 -1.71 6.01
CA PRO A 25 16.39 -2.94 5.61
C PRO A 25 17.02 -4.17 6.26
N ARG A 26 16.19 -5.06 6.80
CA ARG A 26 16.63 -6.40 7.25
C ARG A 26 16.73 -7.36 6.06
N THR A 27 17.72 -8.26 6.09
CA THR A 27 17.85 -9.30 5.06
C THR A 27 16.67 -10.27 5.09
N LEU A 28 16.37 -10.91 3.96
CA LEU A 28 15.32 -11.94 3.89
C LEU A 28 15.55 -13.07 4.90
N GLY A 29 16.81 -13.53 5.06
CA GLY A 29 17.13 -14.59 6.02
C GLY A 29 16.77 -14.20 7.46
N GLN A 30 17.09 -12.96 7.87
CA GLN A 30 16.71 -12.44 9.19
C GLN A 30 15.19 -12.32 9.35
N LEU A 31 14.49 -11.88 8.30
CA LEU A 31 13.02 -11.72 8.34
C LEU A 31 12.29 -13.06 8.48
N PHE A 32 12.69 -14.08 7.71
CA PHE A 32 12.09 -15.42 7.80
C PHE A 32 12.49 -16.17 9.08
N ALA A 33 13.68 -15.92 9.61
CA ALA A 33 14.10 -16.50 10.89
C ALA A 33 13.34 -15.88 12.07
N ALA A 34 13.07 -14.56 12.01
CA ALA A 34 12.34 -13.85 13.07
C ALA A 34 10.84 -14.16 13.07
N ASP A 35 10.25 -14.43 11.91
CA ASP A 35 8.83 -14.73 11.77
C ASP A 35 8.58 -15.88 10.78
N PRO A 36 8.42 -17.12 11.28
CA PRO A 36 8.05 -18.28 10.46
C PRO A 36 6.66 -18.17 9.80
N ALA A 37 5.76 -17.33 10.33
CA ALA A 37 4.41 -17.11 9.80
C ALA A 37 4.36 -16.03 8.71
N ARG A 38 5.48 -15.36 8.41
CA ARG A 38 5.60 -14.30 7.41
C ARG A 38 4.95 -14.60 6.06
N PRO A 39 5.09 -15.81 5.45
CA PRO A 39 4.41 -16.13 4.20
C PRO A 39 2.89 -16.03 4.28
N ALA A 40 2.30 -16.46 5.39
CA ALA A 40 0.86 -16.35 5.61
C ALA A 40 0.47 -14.87 5.85
N ALA A 41 1.24 -14.14 6.65
CA ALA A 41 0.98 -12.73 6.95
C ALA A 41 1.02 -11.82 5.71
N LEU A 42 1.95 -12.09 4.78
CA LEU A 42 2.21 -11.27 3.58
C LEU A 42 1.69 -11.86 2.27
N THR A 43 0.90 -12.94 2.33
CA THR A 43 0.13 -13.41 1.17
C THR A 43 -1.27 -12.82 1.20
N ARG A 44 -1.76 -12.33 0.07
CA ARG A 44 -3.16 -11.97 -0.15
C ARG A 44 -3.80 -12.91 -1.17
N HIS A 45 -5.06 -13.21 -0.92
CA HIS A 45 -5.92 -14.00 -1.79
C HIS A 45 -7.10 -13.12 -2.20
N ILE A 46 -7.32 -13.00 -3.50
CA ILE A 46 -8.46 -12.29 -4.07
C ILE A 46 -9.19 -13.32 -4.91
N SER A 47 -10.46 -13.60 -4.58
CA SER A 47 -11.31 -14.53 -5.31
C SER A 47 -12.47 -13.78 -5.95
N TRP A 48 -12.95 -14.28 -7.08
CA TRP A 48 -14.13 -13.78 -7.78
C TRP A 48 -14.85 -14.92 -8.53
N PRO A 49 -16.17 -14.81 -8.76
CA PRO A 49 -16.91 -15.79 -9.53
C PRO A 49 -16.36 -15.94 -10.95
N ILE A 50 -16.30 -17.17 -11.48
CA ILE A 50 -15.86 -17.42 -12.86
C ILE A 50 -16.80 -16.80 -13.90
N ALA A 51 -18.06 -16.58 -13.52
CA ALA A 51 -19.10 -15.94 -14.30
C ALA A 51 -20.11 -15.28 -13.36
N PRO A 52 -20.85 -14.25 -13.81
CA PRO A 52 -21.89 -13.62 -13.00
C PRO A 52 -22.89 -14.64 -12.44
N GLY A 53 -23.06 -14.67 -11.12
CA GLY A 53 -23.98 -15.60 -10.43
C GLY A 53 -23.44 -17.03 -10.21
N SER A 54 -22.21 -17.34 -10.62
CA SER A 54 -21.60 -18.65 -10.40
C SER A 54 -21.17 -18.85 -8.94
N ALA A 55 -21.38 -20.05 -8.40
CA ALA A 55 -20.79 -20.49 -7.13
C ALA A 55 -19.33 -20.95 -7.27
N ALA A 56 -18.89 -21.26 -8.50
CA ALA A 56 -17.49 -21.57 -8.77
C ALA A 56 -16.68 -20.26 -8.84
N GLU A 57 -15.55 -20.23 -8.12
CA GLU A 57 -14.65 -19.08 -8.04
C GLU A 57 -13.32 -19.36 -8.75
N THR A 58 -12.69 -18.29 -9.21
CA THR A 58 -11.28 -18.22 -9.57
C THR A 58 -10.64 -17.09 -8.79
N GLY A 59 -9.33 -16.89 -8.91
CA GLY A 59 -8.68 -15.86 -8.13
C GLY A 59 -7.20 -15.64 -8.44
N MET A 60 -6.60 -14.79 -7.62
CA MET A 60 -5.19 -14.48 -7.63
C MET A 60 -4.60 -14.62 -6.22
N ARG A 61 -3.42 -15.23 -6.15
CA ARG A 61 -2.56 -15.25 -4.96
C ARG A 61 -1.40 -14.30 -5.17
N ILE A 62 -1.24 -13.34 -4.28
CA ILE A 62 -0.14 -12.37 -4.30
C ILE A 62 0.71 -12.58 -3.06
N ASP A 63 1.96 -12.98 -3.21
CA ASP A 63 2.89 -13.24 -2.10
C ASP A 63 3.99 -12.17 -2.06
N PHE A 64 3.96 -11.32 -1.03
CA PHE A 64 4.97 -10.29 -0.78
C PHE A 64 6.04 -10.72 0.24
N SER A 65 6.05 -11.98 0.69
CA SER A 65 6.94 -12.45 1.76
C SER A 65 8.43 -12.33 1.46
N LYS A 66 8.82 -12.37 0.16
CA LYS A 66 10.21 -12.24 -0.30
C LYS A 66 10.63 -10.79 -0.60
N THR A 67 9.91 -9.82 -0.03
CA THR A 67 10.33 -8.42 0.01
C THR A 67 11.13 -8.13 1.29
N HIS A 68 11.93 -7.07 1.30
CA HIS A 68 12.68 -6.61 2.48
C HIS A 68 11.81 -5.76 3.44
N LEU A 69 10.48 -5.92 3.37
CA LEU A 69 9.53 -5.18 4.18
C LEU A 69 9.31 -5.87 5.52
N ASP A 70 9.69 -5.23 6.61
CA ASP A 70 9.17 -5.59 7.93
C ASP A 70 8.01 -4.70 8.34
N ASP A 71 7.47 -4.93 9.54
CA ASP A 71 6.31 -4.20 10.05
C ASP A 71 6.56 -2.69 10.14
N ALA A 72 7.80 -2.28 10.45
CA ALA A 72 8.17 -0.87 10.50
C ALA A 72 8.17 -0.24 9.10
N ALA A 73 8.70 -0.95 8.09
CA ALA A 73 8.65 -0.52 6.70
C ALA A 73 7.21 -0.48 6.18
N LEU A 74 6.39 -1.50 6.45
CA LEU A 74 4.98 -1.54 6.05
C LEU A 74 4.22 -0.35 6.62
N THR A 75 4.35 -0.10 7.93
CA THR A 75 3.74 1.05 8.61
C THR A 75 4.20 2.38 8.00
N ALA A 76 5.49 2.50 7.67
CA ALA A 76 6.02 3.73 7.06
C ALA A 76 5.48 3.97 5.64
N PHE A 77 5.33 2.90 4.83
CA PHE A 77 4.71 3.00 3.50
C PHE A 77 3.22 3.37 3.59
N GLU A 78 2.48 2.82 4.55
CA GLU A 78 1.08 3.19 4.81
C GLU A 78 0.95 4.66 5.20
N GLY A 79 1.81 5.14 6.10
CA GLY A 79 1.86 6.55 6.48
C GLY A 79 2.21 7.49 5.32
N LEU A 80 3.09 7.05 4.40
CA LEU A 80 3.37 7.80 3.18
C LEU A 80 2.16 7.86 2.24
N ALA A 81 1.42 6.75 2.08
CA ALA A 81 0.21 6.72 1.26
C ALA A 81 -0.87 7.65 1.82
N GLU A 82 -1.03 7.70 3.14
CA GLU A 82 -1.93 8.63 3.83
C GLU A 82 -1.49 10.08 3.63
N ALA A 83 -0.21 10.41 3.84
CA ALA A 83 0.32 11.75 3.65
C ALA A 83 0.16 12.25 2.20
N CYS A 84 0.26 11.34 1.21
CA CYS A 84 0.01 11.62 -0.20
C CYS A 84 -1.48 11.77 -0.56
N GLY A 85 -2.41 11.51 0.36
CA GLY A 85 -3.85 11.60 0.10
C GLY A 85 -4.36 10.49 -0.83
N PHE A 86 -3.81 9.27 -0.74
CA PHE A 86 -4.15 8.17 -1.64
C PHE A 86 -5.65 7.86 -1.67
N VAL A 87 -6.33 7.87 -0.51
CA VAL A 87 -7.77 7.61 -0.42
C VAL A 87 -8.57 8.62 -1.24
N SER A 88 -8.32 9.92 -1.02
CA SER A 88 -9.00 10.99 -1.76
C SER A 88 -8.69 10.97 -3.26
N ALA A 89 -7.47 10.62 -3.65
CA ALA A 89 -7.09 10.49 -5.05
C ALA A 89 -7.82 9.31 -5.73
N ARG A 90 -7.95 8.18 -5.02
CA ARG A 90 -8.71 7.03 -5.48
C ARG A 90 -10.20 7.37 -5.64
N GLU A 91 -10.79 8.06 -4.67
CA GLU A 91 -12.20 8.52 -4.74
C GLU A 91 -12.41 9.42 -5.96
N ALA A 92 -11.56 10.42 -6.16
CA ALA A 92 -11.63 11.30 -7.33
C ALA A 92 -11.55 10.51 -8.66
N LEU A 93 -10.74 9.45 -8.74
CA LEU A 93 -10.66 8.60 -9.92
C LEU A 93 -11.97 7.84 -10.18
N PHE A 94 -12.57 7.23 -9.16
CA PHE A 94 -13.78 6.41 -9.32
C PHE A 94 -15.05 7.25 -9.49
N ASP A 95 -15.09 8.45 -8.93
CA ASP A 95 -16.24 9.36 -9.04
C ASP A 95 -16.22 10.19 -10.34
N GLY A 96 -15.28 9.90 -11.25
CA GLY A 96 -15.17 10.56 -12.55
C GLY A 96 -14.59 11.98 -12.48
N GLY A 97 -13.82 12.30 -11.43
CA GLY A 97 -13.09 13.54 -11.32
C GLY A 97 -12.05 13.72 -12.45
N ILE A 98 -11.77 14.97 -12.81
CA ILE A 98 -10.73 15.30 -13.81
C ILE A 98 -9.36 15.15 -13.14
N VAL A 99 -8.86 13.91 -13.09
CA VAL A 99 -7.56 13.57 -12.51
C VAL A 99 -6.41 13.61 -13.52
N ASN A 100 -6.73 13.54 -14.82
CA ASN A 100 -5.79 13.79 -15.91
C ASN A 100 -5.91 15.26 -16.34
N VAL A 101 -5.05 16.12 -15.81
CA VAL A 101 -5.17 17.59 -15.91
C VAL A 101 -4.22 18.24 -16.93
N THR A 102 -3.44 17.44 -17.64
CA THR A 102 -2.48 17.87 -18.68
C THR A 102 -3.02 17.60 -20.07
#